data_AF-A0A817MWQ4-F1
#
_entry.id   AF-A0A817MWQ4-F1
#
_cell.length_a   1.000
_cell.length_b   1.000
_cell.length_c   1.000
_cell.angle_alpha   90.00
_cell.angle_beta   90.00
_cell.angle_gamma   90.00
#
_symmetry.space_group_name_H-M   'P 1'
#
loop_
_entity.id
_entity.type
_entity.pdbx_description
1 polymer ?
#
loop_
_entity_poly.entity_id
_entity_poly.type
_entity_poly.pdbx_seq_one_letter_code
_entity_poly.pdbx_strand_id
1 'polypeptide(L)' 'MPRHLSVGNRWRIISSSLDQGMPSAQIASVSDCSIRTVYYILQFYREADDATEREGRGRALLSNTERT' A
#
# COMPACT_ATOMS: atom_id res chain seq x y z
N MET A 1 -8.07 18.18 -15.29
CA MET A 1 -7.02 17.21 -15.65
C MET A 1 -6.78 16.29 -14.46
N PRO A 2 -7.03 14.97 -14.53
CA PRO A 2 -6.55 14.08 -13.49
C PRO A 2 -5.03 13.99 -13.67
N ARG A 3 -4.27 14.71 -12.84
CA ARG A 3 -2.82 14.51 -12.79
C ARG A 3 -2.61 13.14 -12.18
N HIS A 4 -2.22 12.15 -12.99
CA HIS A 4 -1.77 10.88 -12.47
C HIS A 4 -0.62 11.14 -11.50
N LEU A 5 -0.78 10.71 -10.25
CA LEU A 5 0.30 10.79 -9.27
C LEU A 5 1.49 9.96 -9.75
N SER A 6 2.68 10.55 -9.68
CA SER A 6 3.92 9.81 -9.91
C SER A 6 4.03 8.63 -8.94
N VAL A 7 4.77 7.59 -9.33
CA VAL A 7 5.04 6.45 -8.45
C VAL A 7 5.73 6.92 -7.17
N GLY A 8 6.68 7.86 -7.27
CA GLY A 8 7.35 8.43 -6.10
C GLY A 8 6.40 9.13 -5.12
N ASN A 9 5.40 9.87 -5.62
CA ASN A 9 4.43 10.52 -4.73
C ASN A 9 3.49 9.51 -4.06
N ARG A 10 3.10 8.43 -4.77
CA ARG A 10 2.33 7.32 -4.19
C ARG A 10 3.13 6.64 -3.08
N TRP A 11 4.42 6.38 -3.29
CA TRP A 11 5.29 5.84 -2.26
C TRP A 11 5.42 6.75 -1.05
N ARG A 12 5.58 8.07 -1.26
CA ARG A 12 5.62 9.03 -0.15
C ARG A 12 4.34 9.00 0.70
N ILE A 13 3.17 8.88 0.07
CA ILE A 13 1.88 8.73 0.76
C ILE A 13 1.87 7.45 1.61
N ILE A 14 2.31 6.32 1.05
CA ILE A 14 2.37 5.03 1.75
C ILE A 14 3.34 5.12 2.95
N SER A 15 4.56 5.61 2.75
CA SER A 15 5.56 5.74 3.80
C SER A 15 5.11 6.67 4.92
N SER A 16 4.44 7.79 4.61
CA SER A 16 3.89 8.70 5.62
C SER A 16 2.84 8.00 6.50
N SER A 17 2.05 7.09 5.93
CA SER A 17 1.07 6.33 6.72
C SER A 17 1.73 5.22 7.55
N LEU A 18 2.69 4.49 7.00
CA LEU A 18 3.25 3.29 7.64
C LEU A 18 4.39 3.62 8.61
N ASP A 19 5.34 4.45 8.17
CA ASP A 19 6.57 4.73 8.92
C ASP A 19 6.37 5.84 9.94
N GLN A 20 5.53 6.83 9.61
CA GLN A 20 5.30 8.01 10.45
C GLN A 20 3.94 7.98 11.16
N GLY A 21 3.08 7.01 10.86
CA GLY A 21 1.74 6.90 11.46
C GLY A 21 0.84 8.10 11.17
N MET A 22 1.08 8.84 10.08
CA MET A 22 0.33 10.08 9.80
C MET A 22 -1.14 9.78 9.45
N PRO A 23 -2.11 10.53 10.01
CA PRO A 23 -3.50 10.44 9.60
C PRO A 23 -3.72 10.86 8.14
N SER A 24 -4.66 10.21 7.44
CA SER A 24 -4.95 10.47 6.01
C SER A 24 -5.25 11.94 5.69
N ALA A 25 -5.89 12.68 6.60
CA ALA A 25 -6.16 14.10 6.43
C ALA A 25 -4.88 14.94 6.42
N GLN A 26 -3.92 14.61 7.30
CA GLN A 26 -2.63 15.26 7.35
C GLN A 26 -1.79 14.93 6.10
N ILE A 27 -1.80 13.67 5.67
CA ILE A 27 -1.15 13.23 4.43
C ILE A 27 -1.72 14.00 3.23
N ALA A 28 -3.05 14.09 3.11
CA ALA A 28 -3.71 14.83 2.04
C ALA A 28 -3.24 16.29 1.95
N SER A 29 -3.11 16.95 3.11
CA SER A 29 -2.63 18.33 3.20
C SER A 29 -1.16 18.48 2.75
N VAL A 30 -0.26 17.60 3.18
CA VAL A 30 1.19 17.73 2.85
C VAL A 30 1.53 17.23 1.44
N SER A 31 0.70 16.34 0.89
CA SER A 31 0.90 15.75 -0.44
C SER A 31 0.20 16.54 -1.55
N ASP A 32 -0.51 17.62 -1.21
CA ASP A 32 -1.36 18.41 -2.13
C ASP A 32 -2.30 17.50 -2.94
N CYS A 33 -2.95 16.56 -2.23
CA CYS A 33 -3.83 15.56 -2.82
C CYS A 33 -5.18 15.53 -2.10
N SER A 34 -6.22 15.07 -2.79
CA SER A 34 -7.51 14.85 -2.12
C SER A 34 -7.40 13.71 -1.10
N ILE A 35 -8.13 13.82 0.01
CA ILE A 35 -8.21 12.75 1.01
C ILE A 35 -8.71 11.42 0.42
N ARG A 36 -9.57 11.49 -0.59
CA ARG A 36 -10.07 10.33 -1.34
C ARG A 36 -8.94 9.63 -2.11
N THR A 37 -8.05 10.41 -2.71
CA THR A 37 -6.87 9.88 -3.41
C THR A 37 -5.93 9.17 -2.45
N VAL A 38 -5.67 9.76 -1.28
CA VAL A 38 -4.87 9.13 -0.21
C VAL A 38 -5.51 7.80 0.21
N TYR A 39 -6.82 7.80 0.47
CA TYR A 39 -7.57 6.61 0.85
C TYR A 39 -7.39 5.47 -0.16
N TYR A 40 -7.59 5.74 -1.45
CA TYR A 40 -7.46 4.69 -2.47
C TYR A 40 -6.02 4.16 -2.59
N ILE A 41 -5.01 5.02 -2.51
CA ILE A 41 -3.61 4.58 -2.55
C ILE A 41 -3.32 3.62 -1.39
N LEU A 42 -3.74 3.97 -0.17
CA LEU A 42 -3.52 3.15 1.02
C LEU A 42 -4.32 1.84 0.96
N GLN A 43 -5.56 1.87 0.46
CA GLN A 43 -6.38 0.68 0.29
C GLN A 43 -5.73 -0.29 -0.72
N PHE A 44 -5.34 0.20 -1.90
CA PHE A 44 -4.69 -0.63 -2.91
C PHE A 44 -3.37 -1.22 -2.43
N TYR A 45 -2.61 -0.47 -1.63
CA TYR A 45 -1.39 -1.01 -1.01
C TYR A 45 -1.71 -2.20 -0.10
N ARG A 46 -2.70 -2.08 0.80
CA ARG A 46 -3.08 -3.16 1.71
C ARG A 46 -3.60 -4.40 0.97
N GLU A 47 -4.43 -4.20 -0.05
CA GLU A 47 -4.94 -5.30 -0.86
C GLU A 47 -3.81 -6.04 -1.58
N ALA A 48 -2.81 -5.31 -2.10
CA ALA A 48 -1.64 -5.90 -2.74
C ALA A 48 -0.71 -6.62 -1.74
N ASP A 49 -0.53 -6.05 -0.54
CA ASP A 49 0.25 -6.65 0.54
C ASP A 49 -0.40 -7.95 1.02
N ASP A 50 -1.71 -7.94 1.27
CA ASP A 50 -2.51 -9.13 1.63
C ASP A 50 -2.45 -10.22 0.54
N ALA A 51 -2.50 -9.83 -0.73
CA ALA A 51 -2.37 -10.77 -1.85
C ALA A 51 -0.97 -11.40 -1.87
N THR A 52 0.07 -10.59 -1.69
CA THR A 52 1.46 -11.03 -1.66
C THR A 52 1.72 -11.98 -0.48
N GLU A 53 1.20 -11.65 0.71
CA GLU A 53 1.29 -12.53 1.89
C GLU A 53 0.58 -13.87 1.65
N ARG A 54 -0.62 -13.85 1.05
CA ARG A 54 -1.39 -15.07 0.77
C ARG A 54 -0.65 -15.97 -0.22
N GLU A 55 -0.04 -15.40 -1.27
CA GLU A 55 0.76 -16.15 -2.22
C GLU A 55 2.07 -16.68 -1.60
N GLY A 56 2.75 -15.85 -0.80
CA GLY A 56 3.97 -16.25 -0.09
C GLY A 56 3.73 -17.40 0.88
N ARG A 57 2.65 -17.35 1.67
CA ARG A 57 2.23 -18.43 2.57
C ARG A 57 1.77 -19.67 1.81
N GLY A 58 1.05 -19.50 0.69
CA GLY A 58 0.63 -20.61 -0.17
C GLY A 58 1.81 -21.38 -0.76
N ARG A 59 2.86 -20.68 -1.22
CA ARG A 59 4.09 -21.31 -1.70
C ARG A 59 4.88 -22.01 -0.61
N ALA A 60 4.96 -21.42 0.59
CA ALA A 60 5.63 -22.04 1.73
C ALA A 60 4.94 -23.35 2.16
N LEU A 61 3.61 -23.39 2.18
CA LEU A 61 2.83 -24.60 2.47
C LEU A 61 3.06 -25.70 1.42
N LEU A 62 3.04 -25.37 0.13
CA LEU A 62 3.30 -26.35 -0.94
C LEU A 62 4.73 -26.92 -0.86
N SER A 63 5.72 -26.08 -0.56
CA SER A 63 7.12 -26.53 -0.44
C SER A 63 7.39 -27.47 0.74
N ASN A 64 6.55 -27.44 1.78
CA ASN A 64 6.67 -28.33 2.93
C ASN A 64 5.98 -29.68 2.67
N THR A 65 4.92 -29.72 1.87
CA THR A 65 4.21 -30.96 1.51
C THR A 65 5.02 -31.85 0.56
N GLU A 66 5.89 -31.26 -0.29
CA GLU A 66 6.77 -32.01 -1.20
C GLU A 66 8.01 -32.62 -0.51
N ARG A 67 8.24 -32.33 0.77
CA ARG A 67 9.37 -32.86 1.57
C ARG A 67 8.99 -33.99 2.55
N THR A 68 7.72 -34.38 2.61
CA THR A 68 7.21 -35.53 3.40
C THR A 68 6.76 -36.65 2.50
#